data_AF-A0A7L0WV24-F1
#
_entry.id   AF-A0A7L0WV24-F1
#
_cell.length_a   1.000
_cell.length_b   1.000
_cell.length_c   1.000
_cell.angle_alpha   90.00
_cell.angle_beta   90.00
_cell.angle_gamma   90.00
#
_symmetry.space_group_name_H-M   'P 1'
#
loop_
_entity.id
_entity.type
_entity.pdbx_description
1 polymer ?
#
loop_
_entity_poly.entity_id
_entity_poly.type
_entity_poly.pdbx_seq_one_letter_code
_entity_poly.pdbx_strand_id
1 'polypeptide(L)'
;PRHGPVPLPPALEYVFDADTDRRRLGHAPRVAFLGRRPSDPEHQFSNTVELSRQHARSCATATFQLQDSIRDKLRPISVTLAYGIQGTGTSRHSRGTSRHSRGATLPPLSPVL
;
A
#
# COMPACT_ATOMS: atom_id res chain seq x y z
N PRO A 1 11.60 17.72 32.82
CA PRO A 1 10.67 16.92 31.99
C PRO A 1 11.19 16.78 30.56
N ARG A 2 11.64 15.58 30.15
CA ARG A 2 12.03 15.31 28.76
C ARG A 2 10.77 14.88 28.00
N HIS A 3 10.26 15.73 27.13
CA HIS A 3 9.24 15.32 26.16
C HIS A 3 9.93 14.45 25.11
N GLY A 4 9.77 13.13 25.23
CA GLY A 4 10.12 12.20 24.16
C GLY A 4 9.18 12.39 22.96
N PRO A 5 9.58 11.94 21.76
CA PRO A 5 8.70 12.00 20.59
C PRO A 5 7.42 11.22 20.86
N VAL A 6 6.27 11.86 20.60
CA VAL A 6 4.98 11.17 20.65
C VAL A 6 4.93 10.17 19.48
N PRO A 7 4.62 8.88 19.71
CA PRO A 7 4.49 7.91 18.64
C PRO A 7 3.41 8.34 17.64
N LEU A 8 3.71 8.29 16.35
CA LEU A 8 2.72 8.50 15.30
C LEU A 8 1.68 7.37 15.34
N PRO A 9 0.39 7.66 15.05
CA PRO A 9 -0.62 6.62 14.95
C PRO A 9 -0.27 5.65 13.80
N PRO A 10 -0.66 4.37 13.90
CA PRO A 10 -0.51 3.44 12.79
C PRO A 10 -1.35 3.91 11.60
N ALA A 11 -0.85 3.67 10.39
CA ALA A 11 -1.54 4.01 9.16
C ALA A 11 -1.38 2.88 8.13
N LEU A 12 -2.32 2.78 7.20
CA LEU A 12 -2.15 1.95 6.01
C LEU A 12 -1.74 2.86 4.85
N GLU A 13 -0.57 2.60 4.29
CA GLU A 13 -0.26 3.06 2.95
C GLU A 13 -0.85 2.04 1.97
N TYR A 14 -1.58 2.51 0.96
CA TYR A 14 -2.25 1.63 0.02
C TYR A 14 -2.19 2.16 -1.41
N VAL A 15 -2.34 1.23 -2.35
CA VAL A 15 -2.40 1.50 -3.79
C VAL A 15 -3.62 0.76 -4.36
N PHE A 16 -4.49 1.50 -5.04
CA PHE A 16 -5.41 0.91 -6.00
C PHE A 16 -4.70 0.79 -7.35
N ASP A 17 -4.77 -0.40 -7.95
CA ASP A 17 -4.22 -0.67 -9.28
C ASP A 17 -5.32 -1.20 -10.18
N ALA A 18 -5.55 -0.55 -11.31
CA ALA A 18 -6.66 -0.85 -12.21
C ALA A 18 -6.22 -1.52 -13.51
N ASP A 19 -7.14 -2.31 -14.06
CA ASP A 19 -6.97 -3.13 -15.26
C ASP A 19 -5.82 -4.17 -15.12
N THR A 20 -5.56 -4.64 -13.89
CA THR A 20 -4.42 -5.50 -13.53
C THR A 20 -4.30 -6.74 -14.41
N ASP A 21 -5.40 -7.46 -14.65
CA ASP A 21 -5.38 -8.70 -15.45
C ASP A 21 -5.04 -8.41 -16.91
N ARG A 22 -5.58 -7.31 -17.45
CA ARG A 22 -5.27 -6.85 -18.81
C ARG A 22 -3.80 -6.47 -18.94
N ARG A 23 -3.24 -5.77 -17.95
CA ARG A 23 -1.84 -5.35 -17.97
C ARG A 23 -0.87 -6.50 -17.77
N ARG A 24 -1.25 -7.54 -17.03
CA ARG A 24 -0.48 -8.80 -16.94
C ARG A 24 -0.32 -9.49 -18.30
N LEU A 25 -1.25 -9.28 -19.23
CA LEU A 25 -1.16 -9.76 -20.61
C LEU A 25 -0.38 -8.81 -21.53
N GLY A 26 0.23 -7.74 -21.00
CA GLY A 26 1.02 -6.77 -21.76
C GLY A 26 0.20 -5.70 -22.49
N HIS A 27 -1.12 -5.61 -22.23
CA HIS A 27 -1.96 -4.59 -22.84
C HIS A 27 -1.99 -3.31 -21.99
N ALA A 28 -2.09 -2.15 -22.65
CA ALA A 28 -2.25 -0.87 -21.97
C ALA A 28 -3.56 -0.84 -21.13
N PRO A 29 -3.56 -0.15 -19.98
CA PRO A 29 -4.77 0.05 -19.18
C PRO A 29 -5.81 0.84 -19.97
N ARG A 30 -7.08 0.58 -19.68
CA ARG A 30 -8.23 1.29 -20.25
C ARG A 30 -8.72 2.43 -19.37
N VAL A 31 -8.08 2.67 -18.23
CA VAL A 31 -8.50 3.68 -17.27
C VAL A 31 -7.35 4.57 -16.83
N ALA A 32 -7.70 5.75 -16.33
CA ALA A 32 -6.79 6.62 -15.61
C ALA A 32 -7.45 7.13 -14.32
N PHE A 33 -6.76 7.01 -13.18
CA PHE A 33 -7.19 7.58 -11.92
C PHE A 33 -7.10 9.11 -11.93
N LEU A 34 -8.16 9.73 -11.44
CA LEU A 34 -8.26 11.16 -11.18
C LEU A 34 -7.66 11.47 -9.82
N GLY A 35 -6.99 12.62 -9.70
CA GLY A 35 -6.40 13.06 -8.43
C GLY A 35 -5.28 12.15 -7.91
N ARG A 36 -4.73 11.27 -8.76
CA ARG A 36 -3.54 10.47 -8.44
C ARG A 36 -2.34 11.36 -8.14
N ARG A 37 -1.37 10.86 -7.38
CA ARG A 37 -0.12 11.61 -7.15
C ARG A 37 0.64 11.75 -8.47
N PRO A 38 1.45 12.81 -8.68
CA PRO A 38 2.25 12.96 -9.89
C PRO A 38 3.23 11.79 -10.15
N SER A 39 3.66 11.12 -9.08
CA SER A 39 4.51 9.92 -9.14
C SER A 39 3.75 8.65 -9.50
N ASP A 40 2.42 8.64 -9.34
CA ASP A 40 1.62 7.46 -9.61
C ASP A 40 1.42 7.31 -11.12
N PRO A 41 1.64 6.10 -11.67
CA PRO A 41 1.20 5.78 -13.02
C PRO A 41 -0.31 6.03 -13.20
N GLU A 42 -0.76 6.28 -14.43
CA GLU A 42 -2.18 6.61 -14.71
C GLU A 42 -3.18 5.59 -14.16
N HIS A 43 -2.82 4.31 -14.17
CA HIS A 43 -3.65 3.20 -13.71
C HIS A 43 -3.50 2.91 -12.21
N GLN A 44 -2.78 3.75 -11.46
CA GLN A 44 -2.64 3.63 -10.01
C GLN A 44 -3.11 4.88 -9.27
N PHE A 45 -3.55 4.67 -8.04
CA PHE A 45 -3.82 5.73 -7.07
C PHE A 45 -3.26 5.29 -5.73
N SER A 46 -2.25 6.02 -5.22
CA SER A 46 -1.65 5.76 -3.92
C SER A 46 -2.09 6.79 -2.89
N ASN A 47 -2.39 6.32 -1.67
CA ASN A 47 -2.71 7.20 -0.56
C ASN A 47 -2.47 6.52 0.80
N THR A 48 -2.69 7.25 1.88
CA THR A 48 -2.53 6.78 3.25
C THR A 48 -3.84 6.96 4.00
N VAL A 49 -4.19 6.00 4.86
CA VAL A 49 -5.33 6.11 5.76
C VAL A 49 -4.91 5.78 7.19
N GLU A 50 -5.22 6.67 8.13
CA GLU A 50 -4.88 6.48 9.54
C GLU A 50 -5.79 5.45 10.20
N LEU A 51 -5.20 4.61 11.05
CA LEU A 51 -5.90 3.61 11.87
C LEU A 51 -6.07 4.16 13.29
N SER A 52 -7.06 5.03 13.46
CA SER A 52 -7.28 5.79 14.71
C SER A 52 -7.45 4.93 15.96
N ARG A 53 -8.18 3.81 15.86
CA ARG A 53 -8.35 2.82 16.95
C ARG A 53 -8.75 1.46 16.40
N GLN A 54 -8.61 0.41 17.21
CA GLN A 54 -9.08 -0.92 16.84
C GLN A 54 -10.58 -0.90 16.50
N HIS A 55 -10.95 -1.71 15.50
CA HIS A 55 -12.32 -1.85 14.98
C HIS A 55 -12.97 -0.57 14.42
N ALA A 56 -12.27 0.56 14.39
CA ALA A 56 -12.76 1.74 13.67
C ALA A 56 -12.55 1.54 12.16
N ARG A 57 -13.58 1.89 11.39
CA ARG A 57 -13.52 1.88 9.93
C ARG A 57 -13.14 3.26 9.43
N SER A 58 -12.19 3.30 8.50
CA SER A 58 -11.91 4.46 7.68
C SER A 58 -12.10 4.08 6.21
N CYS A 59 -12.66 5.00 5.43
CA CYS A 59 -12.95 4.80 4.01
C CYS A 59 -12.22 5.85 3.21
N ALA A 60 -11.69 5.45 2.06
CA ALA A 60 -11.15 6.35 1.07
C ALA A 60 -11.76 6.04 -0.29
N THR A 61 -11.92 7.08 -1.10
CA THR A 61 -12.52 6.99 -2.42
C THR A 61 -11.51 7.45 -3.45
N ALA A 62 -11.36 6.66 -4.50
CA ALA A 62 -10.60 7.01 -5.70
C ALA A 62 -11.55 6.91 -6.89
N THR A 63 -11.48 7.89 -7.79
CA THR A 63 -12.26 7.92 -9.02
C THR A 63 -11.32 7.70 -10.19
N PHE A 64 -11.68 6.83 -11.13
CA PHE A 64 -10.99 6.73 -12.41
C PHE A 64 -11.95 6.99 -13.56
N GLN A 65 -11.39 7.43 -14.69
CA GLN A 65 -12.11 7.56 -15.95
C GLN A 65 -11.70 6.45 -16.90
N LEU A 66 -12.66 5.98 -17.69
CA LEU A 66 -12.40 5.15 -18.86
C LEU A 66 -11.78 6.03 -19.95
N GLN A 67 -10.78 5.51 -20.66
CA GLN A 67 -10.21 6.16 -21.82
C GLN A 67 -11.22 6.18 -22.98
N ASP A 68 -11.19 7.21 -23.81
CA ASP A 68 -12.20 7.42 -24.87
C ASP A 68 -12.20 6.30 -25.93
N SER A 69 -11.04 5.73 -26.24
CA SER A 69 -10.84 4.81 -27.38
C SER A 69 -10.77 3.33 -26.97
N ILE A 70 -11.58 2.90 -26.00
CA ILE A 70 -11.61 1.48 -25.58
C ILE A 70 -12.33 0.62 -26.63
N ARG A 71 -11.54 -0.24 -27.30
CA ARG A 71 -12.06 -1.28 -28.20
C ARG A 71 -12.59 -2.50 -27.44
N ASP A 72 -11.89 -2.89 -26.39
CA ASP A 72 -12.21 -4.07 -25.58
C ASP A 72 -13.19 -3.70 -24.48
N LYS A 73 -14.48 -3.93 -24.71
CA LYS A 73 -15.56 -3.58 -23.78
C LYS A 73 -16.11 -4.77 -22.99
N LEU A 74 -15.77 -5.99 -23.39
CA LEU A 74 -16.33 -7.22 -22.82
C LEU A 74 -15.55 -7.70 -21.59
N ARG A 75 -14.24 -7.45 -21.54
CA ARG A 75 -13.43 -7.84 -20.37
C ARG A 75 -13.63 -6.86 -19.22
N PRO A 76 -13.79 -7.35 -17.97
CA PRO A 76 -13.97 -6.48 -16.80
C PRO A 76 -12.73 -5.62 -16.55
N ILE A 77 -12.92 -4.48 -15.90
CA ILE A 77 -11.83 -3.66 -15.36
C ILE A 77 -11.54 -4.18 -13.95
N SER A 78 -10.52 -5.02 -13.79
CA SER A 78 -10.15 -5.50 -12.45
C SER A 78 -9.43 -4.41 -11.66
N VAL A 79 -9.76 -4.28 -10.37
CA VAL A 79 -9.09 -3.34 -9.46
C VAL A 79 -8.50 -4.15 -8.31
N THR A 80 -7.20 -4.00 -8.09
CA THR A 80 -6.46 -4.64 -7.00
C THR A 80 -6.11 -3.61 -5.94
N LEU A 81 -6.26 -3.98 -4.67
CA LEU A 81 -5.81 -3.19 -3.52
C LEU A 81 -4.59 -3.86 -2.90
N ALA A 82 -3.46 -3.16 -2.90
CA ALA A 82 -2.29 -3.53 -2.10
C ALA A 82 -2.14 -2.53 -0.95
N TYR A 83 -1.74 -3.00 0.24
CA TYR A 83 -1.55 -2.13 1.40
C TYR A 83 -0.41 -2.63 2.31
N GLY A 84 0.18 -1.69 3.06
CA GLY A 84 1.19 -1.93 4.08
C GLY A 84 0.96 -1.06 5.31
N ILE A 85 1.26 -1.60 6.49
CA ILE A 85 1.13 -0.88 7.76
C ILE A 85 2.39 -0.04 7.98
N GLN A 86 2.21 1.26 8.23
CA GLN A 86 3.25 2.19 8.68
C GLN A 86 3.01 2.61 10.13
N GLY A 87 4.06 3.05 10.84
CA GLY A 87 3.94 3.65 12.18
C GLY A 87 4.23 2.73 13.38
N THR A 88 4.74 1.51 13.17
CA THR A 88 5.27 0.70 14.28
C THR A 88 6.65 1.23 14.69
N GLY A 89 6.67 2.36 15.41
CA GLY A 89 7.88 2.94 15.97
C GLY A 89 8.56 2.00 16.97
N THR A 90 9.38 1.09 16.47
CA THR A 90 10.71 0.87 17.05
C THR A 90 11.71 1.12 15.94
N SER A 91 12.19 2.36 15.88
CA SER A 91 13.51 2.62 15.34
C SER A 91 14.47 1.72 16.11
N ARG A 92 14.83 0.56 15.54
CA ARG A 92 16.04 -0.14 15.94
C ARG A 92 17.14 0.88 15.70
N HIS A 93 17.69 1.43 16.77
CA HIS A 93 19.00 2.05 16.74
C HIS A 93 20.00 1.00 16.23
N SER A 94 20.15 0.88 14.93
CA SER A 94 21.32 0.27 14.30
C SER A 94 22.49 1.24 14.48
N ARG A 95 22.97 1.32 15.72
CA ARG A 95 24.39 1.58 15.94
C ARG A 95 25.12 0.36 15.42
N GLY A 96 25.91 0.55 14.37
CA GLY A 96 27.02 -0.35 14.05
C GLY A 96 26.81 -1.25 12.85
N THR A 97 27.61 -0.95 11.83
CA THR A 97 28.32 -1.90 10.95
C THR A 97 27.50 -2.79 10.00
N SER A 98 27.78 -2.56 8.72
CA SER A 98 27.62 -3.51 7.62
C SER A 98 27.90 -4.97 8.01
N ARG A 99 27.00 -5.89 7.67
CA ARG A 99 27.35 -7.24 7.21
C ARG A 99 26.15 -7.92 6.56
N HIS A 100 26.37 -8.42 5.35
CA HIS A 100 25.50 -9.37 4.67
C HIS A 100 25.08 -10.52 5.59
N SER A 101 23.81 -10.93 5.58
CA SER A 101 23.42 -12.36 5.64
C SER A 101 21.92 -12.59 5.51
N ARG A 102 21.60 -13.38 4.48
CA ARG A 102 20.52 -14.36 4.31
C ARG A 102 19.61 -14.66 5.52
N GLY A 103 18.30 -14.69 5.25
CA GLY A 103 17.34 -15.63 5.86
C GLY A 103 16.90 -15.30 7.29
N ALA A 104 15.83 -14.53 7.43
CA ALA A 104 15.16 -14.33 8.71
C ALA A 104 14.27 -15.54 9.04
N THR A 105 14.85 -16.54 9.73
CA THR A 105 14.07 -17.54 10.46
C THR A 105 13.52 -16.89 11.74
N LEU A 106 12.19 -16.94 11.92
CA LEU A 106 11.54 -16.49 13.15
C LEU A 106 12.05 -17.34 14.34
N PRO A 107 12.33 -16.73 15.51
CA PRO A 107 12.72 -17.50 16.69
C PRO A 107 11.55 -18.38 17.17
N PRO A 108 11.84 -19.59 17.69
CA PRO A 108 10.80 -20.49 18.18
C PRO A 108 10.13 -19.91 19.43
N LEU A 109 8.80 -20.03 19.50
CA LEU A 109 8.01 -19.63 20.66
C LEU A 109 8.16 -20.68 21.77
N SER A 110 8.43 -20.22 22.99
CA SER A 110 8.46 -21.06 24.19
C SER A 110 7.05 -21.56 24.53
N PRO A 111 6.87 -22.83 24.91
CA PRO A 111 5.58 -23.32 25.39
C PRO A 111 5.22 -22.66 26.73
N VAL A 112 3.94 -22.31 26.86
CA VAL A 112 3.33 -21.84 28.12
C VAL A 112 2.81 -23.08 28.86
N LEU A 113 3.18 -23.21 30.14
CA LEU A 113 2.69 -24.25 31.06
C LEU A 113 1.26 -23.97 31.51
#